data_AF-A0A929W4D4-F1
#
_entry.id   AF-A0A929W4D4-F1
#
_cell.length_a   1.000
_cell.length_b   1.000
_cell.length_c   1.000
_cell.angle_alpha   90.00
_cell.angle_beta   90.00
_cell.angle_gamma   90.00
#
_symmetry.space_group_name_H-M   'P 1'
#
loop_
_entity.id
_entity.type
_entity.pdbx_description
1 polymer ?
#
loop_
_entity_poly.entity_id
_entity_poly.type
_entity_poly.pdbx_seq_one_letter_code
_entity_poly.pdbx_strand_id
1 'polypeptide(L)'
;MVDEEELLSLLALRRAGISSHELLDLFSPIVPELDLGLPSRKATYQSETARYWREAQSELEACRRAGIMVLPFFSPAYPSSLGDLHQLRPLVLYLRGDVSLLDAPHYLAIVGTRYPTIQGYQDAYRIAKEEAQRGAVIISGLAV
;
A
#
# COMPACT_ATOMS: atom_id res chain seq x y z
N MET A 1 -9.47 -4.70 -11.91
CA MET A 1 -8.07 -5.18 -12.10
C MET A 1 -7.18 -3.97 -12.06
N VAL A 2 -6.05 -4.03 -11.35
CA VAL A 2 -5.05 -2.93 -11.36
C VAL A 2 -4.47 -2.83 -12.76
N ASP A 3 -4.44 -1.63 -13.32
CA ASP A 3 -3.70 -1.38 -14.56
C ASP A 3 -2.20 -1.50 -14.28
N GLU A 4 -1.56 -2.51 -14.87
CA GLU A 4 -0.13 -2.79 -14.69
C GLU A 4 0.73 -1.65 -15.26
N GLU A 5 0.30 -1.02 -16.35
CA GLU A 5 1.03 0.10 -16.96
C GLU A 5 1.01 1.31 -16.03
N GLU A 6 -0.13 1.56 -15.39
CA GLU A 6 -0.28 2.64 -14.41
C GLU A 6 0.54 2.38 -13.14
N LEU A 7 0.57 1.13 -12.66
CA LEU A 7 1.43 0.72 -11.55
C LEU A 7 2.93 0.89 -11.89
N LEU A 8 3.36 0.46 -13.07
CA LEU A 8 4.74 0.62 -13.52
C LEU A 8 5.12 2.09 -13.64
N SER A 9 4.22 2.93 -14.14
CA SER A 9 4.40 4.38 -14.19
C SER A 9 4.57 4.98 -12.79
N LEU A 10 3.72 4.58 -11.82
CA LEU A 10 3.84 5.02 -10.43
C LEU A 10 5.20 4.63 -9.83
N LEU A 11 5.63 3.37 -10.01
CA LEU A 11 6.90 2.87 -9.49
C LEU A 11 8.10 3.56 -10.15
N ALA A 12 8.04 3.83 -11.46
CA ALA A 12 9.08 4.54 -12.19
C ALA A 12 9.24 5.98 -11.67
N LEU A 13 8.14 6.71 -11.50
CA LEU A 13 8.19 8.09 -11.00
C LEU A 13 8.61 8.18 -9.53
N ARG A 14 8.19 7.23 -8.69
CA ARG A 14 8.72 7.11 -7.32
C ARG A 14 10.24 6.93 -7.34
N ARG A 15 10.77 6.12 -8.27
CA ARG A 15 12.21 5.91 -8.42
C ARG A 15 12.96 7.10 -9.02
N ALA A 16 12.27 7.91 -9.82
CA ALA A 16 12.76 9.20 -10.29
C ALA A 16 12.90 10.25 -9.17
N GLY A 17 12.40 9.96 -7.96
CA GLY A 17 12.49 10.84 -6.79
C GLY A 17 11.31 11.80 -6.64
N ILE A 18 10.23 11.60 -7.40
CA ILE A 18 9.00 12.39 -7.25
C ILE A 18 8.39 12.10 -5.88
N SER A 19 7.97 13.16 -5.18
CA SER A 19 7.50 13.06 -3.81
C SER A 19 6.19 12.27 -3.70
N SER A 20 5.95 11.60 -2.55
CA SER A 20 4.72 10.84 -2.37
C SER A 20 3.46 11.70 -2.47
N HIS A 21 3.51 12.93 -1.98
CA HIS A 21 2.39 13.88 -2.10
C HIS A 21 2.06 14.17 -3.57
N GLU A 22 3.09 14.47 -4.38
CA GLU A 22 2.92 14.76 -5.80
C GLU A 22 2.44 13.55 -6.58
N LEU A 23 2.91 12.34 -6.23
CA LEU A 23 2.42 11.09 -6.83
C LEU A 23 0.97 10.78 -6.42
N LEU A 24 0.59 11.02 -5.17
CA LEU A 24 -0.80 10.88 -4.74
C LEU A 24 -1.69 11.82 -5.56
N ASP A 25 -1.30 13.08 -5.74
CA ASP A 25 -2.05 14.04 -6.55
C ASP A 25 -2.10 13.65 -8.03
N LEU A 26 -0.99 13.19 -8.59
CA LEU A 26 -0.86 12.87 -10.01
C LEU A 26 -1.69 11.64 -10.43
N PHE A 27 -1.79 10.66 -9.54
CA PHE A 27 -2.53 9.41 -9.78
C PHE A 27 -3.92 9.42 -9.11
N SER A 28 -4.32 10.52 -8.48
CA SER A 28 -5.64 10.67 -7.91
C SER A 28 -6.65 11.11 -8.98
N PRO A 29 -7.86 10.53 -9.01
CA PRO A 29 -8.91 10.91 -9.96
C PRO A 29 -9.58 12.26 -9.64
N ILE A 30 -9.14 12.97 -8.59
CA ILE A 30 -9.89 14.07 -7.97
C ILE A 30 -9.83 15.38 -8.77
N VAL A 31 -8.78 15.61 -9.56
CA VAL A 31 -8.61 16.87 -10.29
C VAL A 31 -8.78 16.62 -11.79
N PRO A 32 -9.95 16.96 -12.38
CA PRO A 32 -10.11 16.88 -13.82
C PRO A 32 -9.13 17.86 -14.50
N GLU A 33 -8.51 17.40 -15.57
CA GLU A 33 -7.64 18.26 -16.37
C GLU A 33 -8.49 19.29 -17.13
N LEU A 34 -8.05 20.55 -17.11
CA LEU A 34 -8.67 21.60 -17.90
C LEU A 34 -8.21 21.46 -19.35
N ASP A 35 -9.16 21.52 -20.29
CA ASP A 35 -8.87 21.47 -21.72
C ASP A 35 -8.27 22.81 -22.20
N LEU A 36 -6.98 22.99 -21.93
CA LEU A 36 -6.21 24.18 -22.27
C LEU A 36 -5.25 23.94 -23.44
N GLY A 37 -5.34 22.80 -24.13
CA GLY A 37 -4.38 22.39 -25.15
C GLY A 37 -2.97 22.12 -24.62
N LEU A 38 -2.83 21.98 -23.30
CA LEU A 38 -1.57 21.64 -22.63
C LEU A 38 -1.43 20.11 -22.49
N PRO A 39 -0.20 19.58 -22.39
CA PRO A 39 0.01 18.18 -22.02
C PRO A 39 -0.66 17.87 -20.68
N SER A 40 -1.16 16.64 -20.55
CA SER A 40 -1.66 16.13 -19.26
C SER A 40 -0.58 16.19 -18.19
N ARG A 41 -0.97 16.28 -16.92
CA ARG A 41 -0.01 16.26 -15.80
C ARG A 41 0.85 15.01 -15.82
N LYS A 42 0.28 13.86 -16.23
CA LYS A 42 1.05 12.62 -16.42
C LYS A 42 1.98 12.71 -17.61
N ALA A 43 1.55 13.32 -18.72
CA ALA A 43 2.38 13.48 -19.92
C ALA A 43 3.64 14.32 -19.67
N THR A 44 3.61 15.27 -18.73
CA THR A 44 4.81 16.05 -18.36
C THR A 44 5.94 15.22 -17.75
N TYR A 45 5.69 13.99 -17.27
CA TYR A 45 6.72 13.10 -16.71
C TYR A 45 7.07 11.92 -17.63
N GLN A 46 6.77 12.00 -18.93
CA GLN A 46 7.03 10.91 -19.88
C GLN A 46 8.52 10.55 -19.95
N SER A 47 9.42 11.54 -19.93
CA SER A 47 10.87 11.33 -19.95
C SER A 47 11.36 10.54 -18.73
N GLU A 48 10.89 10.90 -17.55
CA GLU A 48 11.22 10.28 -16.26
C GLU A 48 10.66 8.87 -16.21
N THR A 49 9.40 8.70 -16.62
CA THR A 49 8.74 7.39 -16.68
C THR A 49 9.52 6.45 -17.59
N ALA A 50 9.85 6.88 -18.81
CA ALA A 50 10.62 6.07 -19.77
C ALA A 50 12.02 5.75 -19.25
N ARG A 51 12.66 6.70 -18.56
CA ARG A 51 14.01 6.54 -18.01
C ARG A 51 14.10 5.45 -16.94
N TYR A 52 13.09 5.36 -16.07
CA TYR A 52 13.07 4.42 -14.92
C TYR A 52 12.17 3.19 -15.12
N TRP A 53 11.63 3.02 -16.34
CA TRP A 53 10.67 1.96 -16.66
C TRP A 53 11.22 0.55 -16.41
N ARG A 54 12.45 0.27 -16.85
CA ARG A 54 13.05 -1.06 -16.72
C ARG A 54 13.27 -1.43 -15.26
N GLU A 55 13.66 -0.46 -14.45
CA GLU A 55 13.85 -0.64 -13.01
C GLU A 55 12.52 -0.90 -12.28
N ALA A 56 11.45 -0.21 -12.68
CA ALA A 56 10.10 -0.47 -12.17
C ALA A 56 9.62 -1.88 -12.55
N GLN A 57 9.84 -2.31 -13.79
CA GLN A 57 9.54 -3.67 -14.24
C GLN A 57 10.33 -4.71 -13.46
N SER A 58 11.65 -4.51 -13.32
CA SER A 58 12.50 -5.43 -12.56
C SER A 58 12.08 -5.52 -11.09
N GLU A 59 11.64 -4.42 -10.48
CA GLU A 59 11.10 -4.41 -9.12
C GLU A 59 9.81 -5.22 -9.02
N LEU A 60 8.86 -5.00 -9.93
CA LEU A 60 7.58 -5.71 -9.95
C LEU A 60 7.78 -7.21 -10.19
N GLU A 61 8.67 -7.59 -11.10
CA GLU A 61 9.05 -8.99 -11.36
C GLU A 61 9.74 -9.64 -10.15
N ALA A 62 10.62 -8.91 -9.46
CA ALA A 62 11.24 -9.40 -8.23
C ALA A 62 10.19 -9.67 -7.14
N CYS A 63 9.21 -8.77 -6.98
CA CYS A 63 8.09 -8.97 -6.07
C CYS A 63 7.27 -10.22 -6.45
N ARG A 64 6.91 -10.36 -7.73
CA ARG A 64 6.18 -11.55 -8.24
C ARG A 64 6.94 -12.84 -7.94
N ARG A 65 8.24 -12.90 -8.22
CA ARG A 65 9.09 -14.07 -7.92
C ARG A 65 9.18 -14.40 -6.43
N ALA A 66 9.05 -13.39 -5.56
CA ALA A 66 9.04 -13.56 -4.11
C ALA A 66 7.64 -13.88 -3.53
N GLY A 67 6.61 -14.00 -4.38
CA GLY A 67 5.22 -14.18 -3.94
C GLY A 67 4.65 -12.93 -3.25
N ILE A 68 5.14 -11.74 -3.63
CA ILE A 68 4.71 -10.44 -3.11
C ILE A 68 3.79 -9.79 -4.14
N MET A 69 2.57 -9.50 -3.75
CA MET A 69 1.64 -8.67 -4.50
C MET A 69 1.93 -7.20 -4.24
N VAL A 70 1.93 -6.39 -5.30
CA VAL A 70 2.14 -4.95 -5.23
C VAL A 70 0.80 -4.26 -5.48
N LEU A 71 0.28 -3.57 -4.47
CA LEU A 71 -1.06 -3.00 -4.47
C LEU A 71 -0.99 -1.45 -4.39
N PRO A 72 -1.22 -0.72 -5.49
CA PRO A 72 -1.22 0.74 -5.48
C PRO A 72 -2.48 1.32 -4.82
N PHE A 73 -2.39 2.56 -4.33
CA PHE A 73 -3.49 3.27 -3.65
C PHE A 73 -4.76 3.48 -4.47
N PHE A 74 -4.64 3.49 -5.80
CA PHE A 74 -5.76 3.58 -6.73
C PHE A 74 -6.38 2.22 -7.08
N SER A 75 -5.87 1.13 -6.49
CA SER A 75 -6.49 -0.18 -6.65
C SER A 75 -7.84 -0.24 -5.92
N PRO A 76 -8.88 -0.83 -6.54
CA PRO A 76 -10.14 -1.08 -5.85
C PRO A 76 -10.03 -1.99 -4.61
N ALA A 77 -8.98 -2.82 -4.53
CA ALA A 77 -8.71 -3.69 -3.39
C ALA A 77 -7.84 -3.01 -2.32
N TYR A 78 -7.51 -1.72 -2.47
CA TYR A 78 -6.76 -0.98 -1.47
C TYR A 78 -7.62 -0.75 -0.22
N PRO A 79 -7.12 -1.02 1.00
CA PRO A 79 -7.93 -0.91 2.22
C PRO A 79 -8.48 0.50 2.42
N SER A 80 -9.80 0.61 2.58
CA SER A 80 -10.48 1.90 2.81
C SER A 80 -9.95 2.63 4.04
N SER A 81 -9.65 1.91 5.11
CA SER A 81 -9.06 2.45 6.35
C SER A 81 -7.72 3.17 6.13
N LEU A 82 -6.92 2.74 5.15
CA LEU A 82 -5.71 3.45 4.74
C LEU A 82 -6.01 4.58 3.76
N GLY A 83 -7.05 4.42 2.94
CA GLY A 83 -7.59 5.50 2.10
C GLY A 83 -8.00 6.72 2.93
N ASP A 84 -8.61 6.52 4.09
CA ASP A 84 -9.06 7.60 4.98
C ASP A 84 -7.92 8.49 5.51
N LEU A 85 -6.66 8.07 5.37
CA LEU A 85 -5.48 8.86 5.72
C LEU A 85 -5.15 9.96 4.69
N HIS A 86 -5.92 10.07 3.60
CA HIS A 86 -5.74 11.09 2.55
C HIS A 86 -4.28 11.18 2.06
N GLN A 87 -3.65 12.36 2.11
CA GLN A 87 -2.28 12.61 1.67
C GLN A 87 -1.21 11.88 2.48
N LEU A 88 -1.57 11.26 3.61
CA LEU A 88 -0.67 10.47 4.45
C LEU A 88 -0.73 8.97 4.14
N ARG A 89 -1.59 8.53 3.21
CA ARG A 89 -1.72 7.11 2.85
C ARG A 89 -0.45 6.59 2.17
N PRO A 90 -0.09 5.31 2.36
CA PRO A 90 0.98 4.68 1.57
C PRO A 90 0.63 4.64 0.07
N LEU A 91 1.57 5.03 -0.80
CA LEU A 91 1.37 4.94 -2.26
C LEU A 91 1.12 3.51 -2.74
N VAL A 92 1.85 2.56 -2.15
CA VAL A 92 1.90 1.16 -2.58
C VAL A 92 2.04 0.30 -1.32
N LEU A 93 1.25 -0.77 -1.24
CA LEU A 93 1.40 -1.84 -0.26
C LEU A 93 2.07 -3.04 -0.91
N TYR A 94 3.05 -3.61 -0.21
CA TYR A 94 3.69 -4.87 -0.59
C TYR A 94 3.14 -5.97 0.31
N LEU A 95 2.37 -6.88 -0.29
CA LEU A 95 1.57 -7.85 0.43
C LEU A 95 2.09 -9.25 0.17
N ARG A 96 2.18 -10.07 1.22
CA ARG A 96 2.54 -11.48 1.11
C ARG A 96 1.65 -12.30 2.04
N GLY A 97 1.00 -13.33 1.51
CA GLY A 97 0.05 -14.17 2.23
C GLY A 97 -1.37 -14.01 1.70
N ASP A 98 -2.36 -14.19 2.57
CA ASP A 98 -3.77 -14.07 2.22
C ASP A 98 -4.22 -12.60 2.22
N VAL A 99 -4.50 -12.09 1.02
CA VAL A 99 -4.93 -10.69 0.81
C VAL A 99 -6.38 -10.44 1.19
N SER A 100 -7.22 -11.48 1.31
CA SER A 100 -8.63 -11.32 1.71
C SER A 100 -8.78 -10.82 3.16
N LEU A 101 -7.73 -10.97 3.96
CA LEU A 101 -7.69 -10.44 5.33
C LEU A 101 -7.74 -8.90 5.36
N LEU A 102 -7.48 -8.22 4.24
CA LEU A 102 -7.60 -6.76 4.12
C LEU A 102 -9.04 -6.25 4.00
N ASP A 103 -9.99 -7.16 3.76
CA ASP A 103 -11.43 -6.86 3.66
C ASP A 103 -12.22 -7.44 4.86
N ALA A 104 -11.52 -7.84 5.93
CA ALA A 104 -12.17 -8.36 7.11
C ALA A 104 -13.09 -7.31 7.78
N PRO A 105 -14.25 -7.73 8.31
CA PRO A 105 -15.21 -6.82 8.91
C PRO A 105 -14.76 -6.28 10.27
N HIS A 106 -13.79 -6.94 10.91
CA HIS A 106 -13.34 -6.59 12.26
C HIS A 106 -11.84 -6.78 12.42
N TYR A 107 -11.16 -5.73 12.87
CA TYR A 107 -9.73 -5.68 13.12
C TYR A 107 -9.46 -5.36 14.59
N LEU A 108 -8.48 -6.02 15.18
CA LEU A 108 -7.94 -5.67 16.48
C LEU A 108 -6.42 -5.50 16.40
N ALA A 109 -5.96 -4.27 16.60
CA ALA A 109 -4.54 -3.99 16.74
C ALA A 109 -4.07 -4.30 18.18
N ILE A 110 -3.03 -5.11 18.32
CA ILE A 110 -2.39 -5.38 19.62
C ILE A 110 -0.94 -4.90 19.58
N VAL A 111 -0.65 -3.91 20.42
CA VAL A 111 0.67 -3.28 20.59
C VAL A 111 1.10 -3.33 22.06
N GLY A 112 2.40 -3.32 22.32
CA GLY A 112 2.94 -3.40 23.68
C GLY A 112 4.46 -3.23 23.73
N THR A 113 5.02 -3.32 24.94
CA THR A 113 6.48 -3.32 25.15
C THR A 113 7.14 -4.54 24.51
N ARG A 114 8.38 -4.37 24.02
CA ARG A 114 9.25 -5.48 23.57
C ARG A 114 9.74 -6.36 24.72
N TYR A 115 9.58 -5.90 25.96
CA TYR A 115 9.96 -6.61 27.19
C TYR A 115 8.73 -6.78 28.10
N PRO A 116 7.75 -7.62 27.74
CA PRO A 116 6.58 -7.85 28.55
C PRO A 116 6.91 -8.67 29.79
N THR A 117 6.12 -8.50 30.85
CA THR A 117 6.09 -9.48 31.95
C THR A 117 5.42 -10.78 31.46
N ILE A 118 5.62 -11.88 32.19
CA ILE A 118 4.95 -13.16 31.90
C ILE A 118 3.42 -12.96 31.84
N GLN A 119 2.87 -12.22 32.81
CA GLN A 119 1.45 -11.91 32.87
C GLN A 119 0.99 -11.12 31.65
N GLY A 120 1.72 -10.05 31.27
CA GLY A 120 1.37 -9.23 30.11
C GLY A 120 1.37 -10.02 28.79
N TYR A 121 2.32 -10.95 28.63
CA TYR A 121 2.35 -11.86 27.48
C TYR A 121 1.12 -12.79 27.47
N GLN A 122 0.80 -13.41 28.61
CA GLN A 122 -0.35 -14.32 28.73
C GLN A 122 -1.68 -13.60 28.45
N ASP A 123 -1.85 -12.39 28.97
CA ASP A 123 -3.04 -11.59 28.73
C ASP A 123 -3.18 -11.18 27.27
N ALA A 124 -2.10 -10.69 26.65
CA ALA A 124 -2.11 -10.34 25.22
C ALA A 124 -2.44 -11.54 24.33
N TYR A 125 -1.85 -12.72 24.62
CA TYR A 125 -2.15 -13.95 23.89
C TYR A 125 -3.61 -14.37 24.06
N ARG A 126 -4.13 -14.32 25.30
CA ARG A 126 -5.52 -14.70 25.59
C ARG A 126 -6.51 -13.79 24.86
N ILE A 127 -6.31 -12.47 24.91
CA ILE A 127 -7.14 -11.49 24.20
C ILE A 127 -7.08 -11.76 22.68
N ALA A 128 -5.88 -11.89 22.11
CA ALA A 128 -5.71 -12.15 20.68
C ALA A 128 -6.44 -13.43 20.24
N LYS A 129 -6.32 -14.50 21.02
CA LYS A 129 -6.95 -15.79 20.73
C LYS A 129 -8.48 -15.71 20.80
N GLU A 130 -9.02 -15.11 21.86
CA GLU A 130 -10.46 -14.97 22.05
C GLU A 130 -11.10 -14.14 20.94
N GLU A 131 -10.47 -13.04 20.54
CA GLU A 131 -10.98 -12.16 19.47
C GLU A 131 -10.82 -12.80 18.08
N ALA A 132 -9.72 -13.49 17.80
CA ALA A 132 -9.56 -14.26 16.57
C ALA A 132 -10.65 -15.35 16.43
N GLN A 133 -11.00 -16.03 17.53
CA GLN A 133 -12.09 -17.01 17.55
C GLN A 133 -13.46 -16.38 17.28
N ARG A 134 -13.63 -15.08 17.54
CA ARG A 134 -14.83 -14.29 17.18
C ARG A 134 -14.80 -13.77 15.74
N GLY A 135 -13.74 -14.06 14.99
CA GLY A 135 -13.57 -13.64 13.60
C GLY A 135 -12.79 -12.33 13.41
N ALA A 136 -12.15 -11.80 14.45
CA ALA A 136 -11.28 -10.64 14.33
C ALA A 136 -9.98 -10.99 13.58
N VAL A 137 -9.51 -10.09 12.71
CA VAL A 137 -8.12 -10.12 12.22
C VAL A 137 -7.24 -9.38 13.21
N ILE A 138 -6.29 -10.09 13.81
CA ILE A 138 -5.32 -9.51 14.75
C ILE A 138 -4.17 -8.86 13.95
N ILE A 139 -3.94 -7.57 14.20
CA ILE A 139 -2.86 -6.78 13.57
C ILE A 139 -1.78 -6.49 14.62
N SER A 140 -0.52 -6.71 14.28
CA SER A 140 0.61 -6.33 15.11
C SER A 140 1.84 -5.98 14.25
N GLY A 141 2.88 -5.41 14.87
CA GLY A 141 4.06 -4.88 14.18
C GLY A 141 5.24 -5.84 14.05
N LEU A 142 5.10 -7.11 14.46
CA LEU A 142 6.20 -8.10 14.50
C LEU A 142 7.48 -7.58 15.21
N ALA A 143 7.31 -6.75 16.24
CA ALA A 143 8.44 -6.25 17.01
C ALA A 143 9.19 -7.42 17.68
N VAL A 144 10.52 -7.42 17.57
CA VAL A 144 11.44 -8.37 18.20
C VAL A 144 12.26 -7.72 19.32
#